data_AF-A0A4Y2JDT8-F1
#
_entry.id   AF-A0A4Y2JDT8-F1
#
_cell.length_a   1.000
_cell.length_b   1.000
_cell.length_c   1.000
_cell.angle_alpha   90.00
_cell.angle_beta   90.00
_cell.angle_gamma   90.00
#
_symmetry.space_group_name_H-M   'P 1'
#
loop_
_entity.id
_entity.type
_entity.pdbx_description
1 polymer ?
#
loop_
_entity_poly.entity_id
_entity_poly.type
_entity_poly.pdbx_seq_one_letter_code
_entity_poly.pdbx_strand_id
1 'polypeptide(L)'
;MAVAHSTVSPAEIRAAVGTTVTQRTVKNRLLQGQLRARRPLACIPLTPNHCRLRREWCQARAHWRTEWRSVVFSDESRSCLGGSHDRVLVRRRPGERLQPTCLRRRHTRPAPGVTVWG
;
A
#
# COMPACT_ATOMS: atom_id res chain seq x y z
N MET A 1 -14.78 12.92 5.38
CA MET A 1 -15.11 12.45 4.02
C MET A 1 -13.90 12.68 3.13
N ALA A 2 -13.02 11.69 2.93
CA ALA A 2 -11.79 11.86 2.14
C ALA A 2 -11.76 10.82 1.01
N VAL A 3 -11.82 11.32 -0.21
CA VAL A 3 -11.86 10.54 -1.45
C VAL A 3 -10.50 9.88 -1.67
N ALA A 4 -10.51 8.56 -1.88
CA ALA A 4 -9.35 7.84 -2.38
C ALA A 4 -9.09 8.34 -3.81
N HIS A 5 -8.16 9.27 -3.99
CA HIS A 5 -7.77 9.68 -5.32
C HIS A 5 -6.98 8.55 -5.98
N SER A 6 -7.70 7.63 -6.63
CA SER A 6 -7.28 7.12 -7.94
C SER A 6 -6.84 8.33 -8.74
N THR A 7 -5.66 8.27 -9.34
CA THR A 7 -5.01 9.36 -10.09
C THR A 7 -6.04 10.27 -10.77
N VAL A 8 -6.31 11.43 -10.16
CA VAL A 8 -7.38 12.32 -10.66
C VAL A 8 -6.97 12.71 -12.06
N SER A 9 -7.77 12.31 -13.05
CA SER A 9 -7.43 12.57 -14.44
C SER A 9 -7.43 14.08 -14.68
N PRO A 10 -6.64 14.60 -15.64
CA PRO A 10 -6.70 16.02 -15.98
C PRO A 10 -8.13 16.51 -16.31
N ALA A 11 -9.00 15.62 -16.79
CA ALA A 11 -10.41 15.91 -17.05
C ALA A 11 -11.21 16.11 -15.76
N GLU A 12 -11.03 15.23 -14.77
CA GLU A 12 -11.67 15.36 -13.45
C GLU A 12 -11.21 16.62 -12.70
N ILE A 13 -9.93 17.00 -12.81
CA ILE A 13 -9.42 18.24 -12.22
C ILE A 13 -10.08 19.45 -12.89
N ARG A 14 -10.20 19.46 -14.22
CA ARG A 14 -10.87 20.56 -14.94
C ARG A 14 -12.35 20.65 -14.57
N ALA A 15 -13.05 19.51 -14.47
CA ALA A 15 -14.44 19.46 -14.04
C ALA A 15 -14.62 20.01 -12.61
N ALA A 16 -13.74 19.67 -11.68
CA ALA A 16 -13.82 20.13 -10.29
C ALA A 16 -13.46 21.61 -10.11
N VAL A 17 -12.54 22.15 -10.91
CA VAL A 17 -12.09 23.55 -10.80
C VAL A 17 -12.97 24.50 -11.62
N GLY A 18 -13.82 23.97 -12.52
CA GLY A 18 -14.75 24.75 -13.34
C GLY A 18 -14.07 25.67 -14.36
N THR A 19 -12.76 25.50 -14.60
CA THR A 19 -11.98 26.32 -15.53
C THR A 19 -10.91 25.50 -16.27
N THR A 20 -10.48 26.01 -17.42
CA THR A 20 -9.40 25.40 -18.20
C THR A 20 -8.05 25.70 -17.55
N VAL A 21 -7.51 24.73 -16.80
CA VAL A 21 -6.18 24.81 -16.20
C VAL A 21 -5.15 24.00 -16.99
N THR A 22 -3.95 24.55 -17.17
CA THR A 22 -2.84 23.83 -17.81
C THR A 22 -2.22 22.81 -16.86
N GLN A 23 -1.63 21.74 -17.41
CA GLN A 23 -0.91 20.74 -16.61
C GLN A 23 0.24 21.35 -15.78
N ARG A 24 0.89 22.40 -16.30
CA ARG A 24 1.96 23.12 -15.59
C ARG A 24 1.44 23.77 -14.32
N THR A 25 0.29 24.46 -14.41
CA THR A 25 -0.35 25.10 -13.24
C THR A 25 -0.74 24.05 -12.20
N VAL A 26 -1.33 22.93 -12.62
CA VAL A 26 -1.68 21.81 -11.72
C VAL A 26 -0.43 21.25 -11.02
N LYS A 27 0.65 20.97 -11.77
CA LYS A 27 1.90 20.46 -11.19
C LYS A 27 2.49 21.43 -10.17
N ASN A 28 2.53 22.73 -10.48
CA ASN A 28 3.08 23.74 -9.59
C ASN A 28 2.27 23.85 -8.29
N ARG A 29 0.93 23.86 -8.38
CA ARG A 29 0.04 23.87 -7.21
C ARG A 29 0.22 22.63 -6.33
N LEU A 30 0.33 21.45 -6.93
CA LEU A 30 0.59 20.20 -6.19
C LEU A 30 1.96 20.25 -5.48
N LEU A 31 3.00 20.79 -6.13
CA LEU A 31 4.33 20.91 -5.53
C LEU A 31 4.35 21.94 -4.39
N GLN A 32 3.64 23.07 -4.54
CA GLN A 32 3.43 24.05 -3.46
C GLN A 32 2.78 23.40 -2.23
N GLY A 33 1.79 22.52 -2.44
CA GLY A 33 1.17 21.73 -1.37
C GLY A 33 1.99 20.52 -0.90
N GLN A 34 3.24 20.37 -1.34
CA GLN A 34 4.14 19.24 -1.05
C GLN A 34 3.63 17.85 -1.48
N LEU A 35 2.66 17.80 -2.39
CA LEU A 35 2.06 16.58 -2.89
C LEU A 35 2.86 16.00 -4.06
N ARG A 36 3.71 15.00 -3.75
CA ARG A 36 4.53 14.31 -4.75
C ARG A 36 3.92 12.95 -5.10
N ALA A 37 4.06 12.55 -6.36
CA ALA A 37 3.68 11.20 -6.77
C ALA A 37 4.67 10.20 -6.15
N ARG A 38 4.14 9.22 -5.40
CA ARG A 38 4.90 8.20 -4.69
C ARG A 38 4.22 6.85 -4.85
N ARG A 39 5.00 5.76 -4.79
CA ARG A 39 4.44 4.42 -4.74
C ARG A 39 3.70 4.23 -3.39
N PRO A 40 2.43 3.77 -3.39
CA PRO A 40 1.73 3.42 -2.17
C PRO A 40 2.41 2.22 -1.51
N LEU A 41 2.33 2.15 -0.19
CA LEU A 41 2.76 0.96 0.54
C LEU A 41 1.69 -0.12 0.38
N ALA A 42 2.08 -1.32 -0.05
CA ALA A 42 1.16 -2.45 -0.14
C ALA A 42 1.00 -3.09 1.24
N CYS A 43 -0.21 -3.12 1.77
CA CYS A 43 -0.51 -3.64 3.10
C CYS A 43 -1.73 -4.57 3.07
N ILE A 44 -1.71 -5.58 3.94
CA ILE A 44 -2.90 -6.35 4.32
C ILE A 44 -3.54 -5.63 5.51
N PRO A 45 -4.81 -5.21 5.44
CA PRO A 45 -5.49 -4.60 6.57
C PRO A 45 -5.53 -5.57 7.75
N LEU A 46 -5.07 -5.12 8.93
CA LEU A 46 -5.15 -5.89 10.16
C LEU A 46 -6.36 -5.40 10.96
N THR A 47 -7.10 -6.33 11.56
CA THR A 47 -8.12 -6.00 12.56
C THR A 47 -7.42 -5.56 13.86
N PRO A 48 -8.10 -4.82 14.75
CA PRO A 48 -7.53 -4.49 16.06
C PRO A 48 -7.08 -5.72 16.85
N ASN A 49 -7.81 -6.83 16.75
CA ASN A 49 -7.44 -8.08 17.39
C ASN A 49 -6.15 -8.67 16.79
N HIS A 50 -5.99 -8.66 15.46
CA HIS A 50 -4.73 -9.09 14.83
C HIS A 50 -3.55 -8.23 15.29
N CYS A 51 -3.73 -6.91 15.42
CA CYS A 51 -2.68 -6.03 15.92
C CYS A 51 -2.27 -6.38 17.34
N ARG A 52 -3.24 -6.62 18.24
CA ARG A 52 -2.99 -7.01 19.63
C ARG A 52 -2.22 -8.33 19.71
N LEU A 53 -2.74 -9.40 19.08
CA LEU A 53 -2.15 -10.74 19.15
C LEU A 53 -0.73 -10.76 18.57
N ARG A 54 -0.50 -10.08 17.45
CA ARG A 54 0.84 -9.98 16.85
C ARG A 54 1.82 -9.25 17.76
N ARG A 55 1.37 -8.18 18.43
CA ARG A 55 2.21 -7.44 19.39
C ARG A 55 2.59 -8.32 20.58
N GLU A 56 1.61 -9.00 21.18
CA GLU A 56 1.83 -9.91 22.31
C GLU A 56 2.79 -11.04 21.93
N TRP A 57 2.60 -11.65 20.75
CA TRP A 57 3.46 -12.72 20.25
C TRP A 57 4.92 -12.26 20.07
N CYS A 58 5.12 -11.07 19.50
CA CYS A 58 6.45 -10.48 19.32
C CYS A 58 7.09 -10.12 20.66
N GLN A 59 6.33 -9.55 21.61
CA GLN A 59 6.83 -9.19 22.93
C GLN A 59 7.27 -10.42 23.72
N ALA A 60 6.48 -11.50 23.70
CA ALA A 60 6.80 -12.75 24.37
C ALA A 60 8.10 -13.39 23.85
N ARG A 61 8.49 -13.11 22.60
CA ARG A 61 9.68 -13.69 21.93
C ARG A 61 10.76 -12.65 21.64
N ALA A 62 10.67 -11.45 22.22
CA ALA A 62 11.58 -10.35 21.91
C ALA A 62 13.04 -10.65 22.28
N HIS A 63 13.26 -11.54 23.25
CA HIS A 63 14.59 -11.93 23.73
C HIS A 63 15.06 -13.30 23.19
N TRP A 64 14.24 -13.97 22.36
CA TRP A 64 14.63 -15.23 21.74
C TRP A 64 15.82 -15.03 20.79
N ARG A 65 16.84 -15.87 20.93
CA ARG A 65 18.04 -15.89 20.09
C ARG A 65 18.27 -17.30 19.58
N THR A 66 18.71 -18.20 20.45
CA THR A 66 19.06 -19.58 20.10
C THR A 66 17.82 -20.45 19.88
N GLU A 67 16.70 -20.08 20.49
CA GLU A 67 15.39 -20.74 20.40
C GLU A 67 14.86 -20.74 18.96
N TRP A 68 15.22 -19.74 18.14
CA TRP A 68 14.85 -19.73 16.73
C TRP A 68 15.43 -20.91 15.94
N ARG A 69 16.54 -21.51 16.41
CA ARG A 69 17.20 -22.64 15.72
C ARG A 69 16.38 -23.92 15.76
N SER A 70 15.48 -24.08 16.73
CA SER A 70 14.61 -25.24 16.84
C SER A 70 13.25 -25.05 16.16
N VAL A 71 12.99 -23.86 15.61
CA VAL A 71 11.71 -23.57 14.93
C VAL A 71 11.82 -23.95 13.46
N VAL A 72 11.03 -24.93 13.03
CA VAL A 72 10.82 -25.24 11.61
C VAL A 72 9.62 -24.42 11.13
N PHE A 73 9.83 -23.56 10.14
CA PHE A 73 8.77 -22.80 9.49
C PHE A 73 8.26 -23.56 8.28
N SER A 74 6.97 -23.44 8.01
CA SER A 74 6.35 -23.92 6.78
C SER A 74 5.38 -22.87 6.26
N ASP A 75 5.27 -22.71 4.96
CA ASP A 75 4.29 -21.86 4.31
C ASP A 75 3.85 -22.44 2.96
N GLU A 76 2.72 -21.94 2.45
CA GLU A 76 2.24 -22.26 1.12
C GLU A 76 2.35 -21.00 0.24
N SER A 77 3.29 -21.02 -0.70
CA SER A 77 3.56 -19.89 -1.59
C SER A 77 2.99 -20.14 -2.99
N ARG A 78 2.34 -19.13 -3.58
CA ARG A 78 1.84 -19.20 -4.95
C ARG A 78 2.67 -18.33 -5.89
N SER A 79 3.20 -18.96 -6.93
CA SER A 79 3.94 -18.34 -8.04
C SER A 79 2.99 -18.11 -9.21
N CYS A 80 2.64 -16.84 -9.44
CA CYS A 80 1.73 -16.44 -10.52
C CYS A 80 2.51 -16.08 -11.79
N LEU A 81 2.11 -16.61 -12.96
CA LEU A 81 2.78 -16.35 -14.25
C LEU A 81 2.33 -15.04 -14.92
N GLY A 82 1.34 -14.36 -14.35
CA GLY A 82 0.82 -13.10 -14.87
C GLY A 82 0.36 -12.19 -13.74
N GLY A 83 0.94 -10.99 -13.68
CA GLY A 83 0.49 -9.93 -12.79
C GLY A 83 0.73 -8.58 -13.45
N SER A 84 -0.31 -7.76 -13.57
CA SER A 84 -0.09 -6.35 -13.86
C SER A 84 0.73 -5.79 -12.72
N HIS A 85 1.98 -5.40 -12.99
CA HIS A 85 2.70 -4.49 -12.12
C HIS A 85 2.08 -3.10 -12.27
N ASP A 86 0.78 -2.98 -11.95
CA ASP A 86 0.09 -1.70 -12.06
C ASP A 86 0.85 -0.71 -11.20
N ARG A 87 1.49 0.24 -11.89
CA ARG A 87 2.27 1.32 -11.33
C ARG A 87 1.31 2.37 -10.79
N VAL A 88 0.50 1.97 -9.82
CA VAL A 88 -0.37 2.88 -9.09
C VAL A 88 0.51 3.82 -8.29
N LEU A 89 0.35 5.13 -8.51
CA LEU A 89 1.00 6.18 -7.75
C LEU A 89 -0.06 6.94 -6.95
N VAL A 90 0.27 7.24 -5.71
CA VAL A 90 -0.53 8.14 -4.85
C VAL A 90 0.19 9.46 -4.71
N ARG A 91 -0.55 10.56 -4.69
CA ARG A 91 -0.02 11.89 -4.38
C ARG A 91 -0.10 12.09 -2.86
N ARG A 92 1.03 12.24 -2.18
CA ARG A 92 1.06 12.43 -0.72
C ARG A 92 2.23 13.30 -0.26
N ARG A 93 2.12 13.86 0.94
CA ARG A 93 3.19 14.60 1.63
C ARG A 93 4.19 13.65 2.28
N PRO A 94 5.39 14.13 2.65
CA PRO A 94 6.25 13.42 3.61
C PRO A 94 5.48 13.13 4.91
N GLY A 95 5.70 11.97 5.53
CA GLY A 95 5.01 11.55 6.76
C GLY A 95 3.67 10.83 6.56
N GLU A 96 2.95 11.07 5.46
CA GLU A 96 1.64 10.45 5.19
C GLU A 96 1.73 9.00 4.68
N ARG A 97 2.92 8.38 4.73
CA ARG A 97 3.17 7.05 4.14
C ARG A 97 2.23 5.96 4.68
N LEU A 98 1.87 6.04 5.97
CA LEU A 98 1.05 5.04 6.65
C LEU A 98 -0.44 5.41 6.71
N GLN A 99 -0.83 6.56 6.16
CA GLN A 99 -2.23 6.96 6.13
C GLN A 99 -3.04 5.96 5.31
N PRO A 100 -4.23 5.53 5.75
CA PRO A 100 -5.03 4.50 5.06
C PRO A 100 -5.30 4.82 3.58
N THR A 101 -5.44 6.09 3.23
CA THR A 101 -5.64 6.58 1.85
C THR A 101 -4.39 6.48 0.96
N CYS A 102 -3.21 6.36 1.57
CA CYS A 102 -1.92 6.21 0.90
C CYS A 102 -1.46 4.74 0.79
N LEU A 103 -2.24 3.81 1.35
CA LEU A 103 -1.98 2.38 1.31
C LEU A 103 -2.68 1.76 0.11
N ARG A 104 -2.00 0.81 -0.53
CA ARG A 104 -2.62 -0.10 -1.50
C ARG A 104 -3.00 -1.37 -0.75
N ARG A 105 -4.28 -1.71 -0.71
CA ARG A 105 -4.70 -3.01 -0.18
C ARG A 105 -4.12 -4.09 -1.07
N ARG A 106 -3.36 -5.01 -0.49
CA ARG A 106 -2.93 -6.23 -1.18
C ARG A 106 -4.12 -7.19 -1.19
N HIS A 107 -4.66 -7.45 -2.38
CA HIS A 107 -5.64 -8.50 -2.56
C HIS A 107 -4.94 -9.86 -2.62
N THR A 108 -5.42 -10.83 -1.85
CA THR A 108 -5.11 -12.27 -1.96
C THR A 108 -6.02 -12.95 -2.98
N ARG A 109 -6.30 -12.30 -4.12
CA ARG A 109 -7.16 -12.92 -5.13
C ARG A 109 -6.48 -14.18 -5.68
N PRO A 110 -7.25 -15.23 -5.99
CA PRO A 110 -6.76 -16.36 -6.76
C PRO A 110 -6.29 -15.84 -8.12
N ALA A 111 -4.98 -15.87 -8.35
CA ALA A 111 -4.41 -15.74 -9.68
C ALA A 111 -4.01 -17.14 -10.16
N PRO A 112 -4.10 -17.41 -11.48
CA PRO A 112 -3.52 -18.62 -12.07
C PRO A 112 -2.04 -18.69 -11.72
N GLY A 113 -1.60 -19.83 -11.21
CA GLY A 113 -0.24 -20.00 -10.74
C GLY A 113 0.00 -21.38 -10.15
N VAL A 114 1.27 -21.68 -9.92
CA VAL A 114 1.72 -22.91 -9.26
C VAL A 114 1.79 -22.63 -7.76
N THR A 115 1.27 -23.55 -6.96
CA THR A 115 1.40 -23.48 -5.51
C THR A 115 2.49 -24.44 -5.04
N VAL A 116 3.36 -23.95 -4.16
CA VAL A 116 4.52 -24.67 -3.64
C VAL A 116 4.46 -24.63 -2.12
N TRP A 117 4.59 -25.79 -1.50
CA TRP A 117 4.74 -25.94 -0.05
C TRP A 117 6.21 -26.12 0.31
N GLY A 118 6.64 -25.52 1.42
CA GLY A 118 7.99 -25.66 1.94
C GLY A 118 8.18 -24.97 3.27
#